data_AF-I4G425-F1
#
_entry.id   AF-I4G425-F1
#
_cell.length_a   1.000
_cell.length_b   1.000
_cell.length_c   1.000
_cell.angle_alpha   90.00
_cell.angle_beta   90.00
_cell.angle_gamma   90.00
#
_symmetry.space_group_name_H-M   'P 1'
#
loop_
_entity.id
_entity.type
_entity.pdbx_description
1 polymer ?
#
loop_
_entity_poly.entity_id
_entity_poly.type
_entity_poly.pdbx_seq_one_letter_code
_entity_poly.pdbx_strand_id
1 'polypeptide(L)'
;MWTKGWHQVKLFCGINSITTEVGGIVINFGQAHDSKEGKKTIEEIPVNGVGVMDRGFSSNERIRKLLEKKDKHFVLRVKNDMKLEMLENGQSKLGAEKREVEVRIVEFCDLESKSEFRIATDLPLEGEGGVRGEKLPKCIDKDGK
;
A
#
# COMPACT_ATOMS: atom_id res chain seq x y z
N MET A 1 -22.45 -4.97 22.62
CA MET A 1 -21.64 -5.13 21.39
C MET A 1 -22.05 -6.43 20.68
N TRP A 2 -21.91 -7.58 21.35
CA TRP A 2 -22.44 -8.87 20.89
C TRP A 2 -23.95 -8.88 20.64
N THR A 3 -24.72 -8.26 21.53
CA THR A 3 -26.18 -8.09 21.41
C THR A 3 -26.64 -7.21 20.24
N LYS A 4 -25.71 -6.47 19.62
CA LYS A 4 -25.95 -5.69 18.39
C LYS A 4 -25.42 -6.38 17.12
N GLY A 5 -24.96 -7.62 17.22
CA GLY A 5 -24.37 -8.37 16.10
C GLY A 5 -22.95 -7.92 15.70
N TRP A 6 -22.28 -7.13 16.54
CA TRP A 6 -20.92 -6.66 16.27
C TRP A 6 -19.92 -7.52 17.02
N HIS A 7 -19.12 -8.26 16.26
CA HIS A 7 -18.11 -9.18 16.79
C HIS A 7 -16.69 -8.63 16.71
N GLN A 8 -16.48 -7.52 15.99
CA GLN A 8 -15.20 -6.84 15.88
C GLN A 8 -15.40 -5.32 15.72
N VAL A 9 -14.49 -4.56 16.31
CA VAL A 9 -14.32 -3.12 16.09
C VAL A 9 -12.93 -2.89 15.51
N LYS A 10 -12.84 -2.14 14.41
CA LYS A 10 -11.57 -1.73 13.82
C LYS A 10 -11.52 -0.21 13.78
N LEU A 11 -10.43 0.36 14.28
CA LEU A 11 -10.14 1.78 14.18
C LEU A 11 -9.06 1.97 13.12
N PHE A 12 -9.37 2.75 12.10
CA PHE A 12 -8.40 3.27 11.15
C PHE A 12 -8.25 4.75 11.40
N CYS A 13 -7.02 5.24 11.49
CA CYS A 13 -6.75 6.66 11.55
C CYS A 13 -5.42 6.94 10.84
N GLY A 14 -5.35 8.08 10.17
CA GLY A 14 -4.10 8.66 9.72
C GLY A 14 -3.49 9.49 10.84
N ILE A 15 -2.17 9.51 10.90
CA ILE A 15 -1.42 10.42 11.77
C ILE A 15 -0.58 11.29 10.87
N ASN A 16 -0.70 12.61 11.02
CA ASN A 16 0.23 13.53 10.41
C ASN A 16 1.56 13.44 11.16
N SER A 17 2.63 13.04 10.47
CA SER A 17 3.94 12.83 11.09
C SER A 17 4.60 14.12 11.60
N ILE A 18 4.20 15.28 11.10
CA ILE A 18 4.76 16.59 11.47
C ILE A 18 3.94 17.20 12.61
N THR A 19 2.62 17.32 12.42
CA THR A 19 1.75 17.99 13.41
C THR A 19 1.33 17.07 14.54
N THR A 20 1.57 15.76 14.42
CA THR A 20 1.05 14.70 15.30
C THR A 20 -0.48 14.61 15.37
N GLU A 21 -1.17 15.39 14.53
CA GLU A 21 -2.63 15.39 14.48
C GLU A 21 -3.15 14.09 13.89
N VAL A 22 -4.18 13.56 14.55
CA VAL A 22 -4.89 12.37 14.09
C VAL A 22 -6.01 12.81 13.14
N GLY A 23 -5.98 12.32 11.91
CA GLY A 23 -6.98 12.60 10.87
C GLY A 23 -7.54 11.30 10.27
N GLY A 24 -8.52 11.40 9.39
CA GLY A 24 -9.10 10.24 8.69
C GLY A 24 -9.55 9.10 9.58
N ILE A 25 -10.15 9.46 10.73
CA ILE A 25 -10.66 8.51 11.71
C ILE A 25 -11.87 7.78 11.14
N VAL A 26 -11.73 6.48 10.92
CA VAL A 26 -12.81 5.58 10.53
C VAL A 26 -12.93 4.47 11.55
N ILE A 27 -14.06 4.44 12.26
CA ILE A 27 -14.41 3.33 13.14
C ILE A 27 -15.36 2.41 12.39
N ASN A 28 -14.92 1.17 12.16
CA ASN A 28 -15.72 0.14 11.52
C ASN A 28 -16.19 -0.89 12.56
N PHE A 29 -17.50 -1.11 12.60
CA PHE A 29 -18.14 -2.12 13.44
C PHE A 29 -18.67 -3.23 12.54
N GLY A 30 -18.06 -4.43 12.57
CA GLY A 30 -18.56 -5.58 11.81
C GLY A 30 -17.49 -6.52 11.27
N GLN A 31 -17.93 -7.50 10.48
CA GLN A 31 -17.09 -8.54 9.85
C GLN A 31 -16.58 -8.15 8.44
N ALA A 32 -16.80 -6.92 8.01
CA ALA A 32 -16.43 -6.47 6.66
C ALA A 32 -14.91 -6.34 6.49
N HIS A 33 -14.40 -6.74 5.31
CA HIS A 33 -13.00 -6.64 4.95
C HIS A 33 -12.54 -5.17 4.89
N ASP A 34 -11.32 -4.89 5.34
CA ASP A 34 -10.73 -3.54 5.53
C ASP A 34 -10.67 -2.70 4.24
N SER A 35 -10.85 -3.36 3.10
CA SER A 35 -10.89 -2.74 1.78
C SER A 35 -12.16 -1.91 1.52
N LYS A 36 -13.29 -2.16 2.21
CA LYS A 36 -14.56 -1.48 1.95
C LYS A 36 -14.60 -0.01 2.40
N GLU A 37 -13.92 0.30 3.50
CA GLU A 37 -13.89 1.68 4.07
C GLU A 37 -12.73 2.53 3.55
N GLY A 38 -12.05 2.05 2.51
CA GLY A 38 -10.83 2.66 2.01
C GLY A 38 -10.92 4.02 1.37
N LYS A 39 -12.09 4.37 0.86
CA LYS A 39 -12.28 5.65 0.17
C LYS A 39 -12.01 6.83 1.11
N LYS A 40 -12.54 6.76 2.34
CA LYS A 40 -12.35 7.80 3.36
C LYS A 40 -10.87 8.00 3.68
N THR A 41 -10.09 6.93 3.84
CA THR A 41 -8.65 7.05 4.13
C THR A 41 -7.83 7.68 2.99
N ILE A 42 -8.26 7.55 1.73
CA ILE A 42 -7.61 8.21 0.58
C ILE A 42 -7.94 9.71 0.56
N GLU A 43 -9.20 10.04 0.85
CA GLU A 43 -9.68 11.43 0.89
C GLU A 43 -8.99 12.26 1.97
N GLU A 44 -8.51 11.61 3.02
CA GLU A 44 -7.87 12.24 4.19
C GLU A 44 -6.36 12.45 4.02
N ILE A 45 -5.74 11.91 2.96
CA ILE A 45 -4.36 12.25 2.61
C ILE A 45 -4.32 13.75 2.25
N PRO A 46 -3.49 14.59 2.90
CA PRO A 46 -3.38 16.01 2.56
C PRO A 46 -2.98 16.23 1.10
N VAL A 47 -3.35 17.39 0.55
CA VAL A 47 -2.85 17.82 -0.76
C VAL A 47 -1.31 17.93 -0.70
N ASN A 48 -0.64 17.37 -1.70
CA ASN A 48 0.80 17.14 -1.79
C ASN A 48 1.38 16.31 -0.63
N GLY A 49 0.52 15.62 0.12
CA GLY A 49 0.88 14.72 1.20
C GLY A 49 1.17 13.31 0.69
N VAL A 50 1.85 12.53 1.52
CA VAL A 50 2.13 11.10 1.26
C VAL A 50 1.33 10.24 2.25
N GLY A 51 0.40 9.45 1.74
CA GLY A 51 -0.30 8.43 2.53
C GLY A 51 0.55 7.17 2.69
N VAL A 52 0.95 6.86 3.92
CA VAL A 52 1.69 5.63 4.24
C VAL A 52 0.71 4.56 4.74
N MET A 53 0.70 3.39 4.08
CA MET A 53 -0.31 2.36 4.31
C MET A 53 0.32 0.95 4.31
N ASP A 54 -0.22 0.06 5.15
CA ASP A 54 0.21 -1.35 5.23
C ASP A 54 -0.62 -2.27 4.29
N ARG A 55 -0.19 -3.53 4.14
CA ARG A 55 -0.74 -4.56 3.25
C ARG A 55 -2.23 -4.87 3.42
N GLY A 56 -2.85 -4.48 4.53
CA GLY A 56 -4.31 -4.56 4.71
C GLY A 56 -5.08 -3.70 3.70
N PHE A 57 -4.43 -2.68 3.14
CA PHE A 57 -5.02 -1.71 2.22
C PHE A 57 -4.64 -1.95 0.75
N SER A 58 -3.86 -2.99 0.44
CA SER A 58 -3.24 -3.19 -0.88
C SER A 58 -4.16 -3.71 -1.99
N SER A 59 -5.46 -3.41 -1.97
CA SER A 59 -6.35 -3.84 -3.05
C SER A 59 -6.02 -3.09 -4.35
N ASN A 60 -6.05 -3.80 -5.48
CA ASN A 60 -5.81 -3.18 -6.80
C ASN A 60 -6.76 -2.01 -7.10
N GLU A 61 -8.01 -2.10 -6.65
CA GLU A 61 -8.98 -1.00 -6.80
C GLU A 61 -8.55 0.24 -6.00
N ARG A 62 -7.96 0.06 -4.82
CA ARG A 62 -7.43 1.18 -4.04
C ARG A 62 -6.22 1.81 -4.72
N ILE A 63 -5.27 1.00 -5.16
CA ILE A 63 -4.06 1.48 -5.85
C ILE A 63 -4.48 2.30 -7.08
N ARG A 64 -5.45 1.82 -7.85
CA ARG A 64 -6.00 2.56 -8.99
C ARG A 64 -6.58 3.93 -8.57
N LYS A 65 -7.37 3.97 -7.50
CA LYS A 65 -7.93 5.24 -6.98
C LYS A 65 -6.85 6.19 -6.45
N LEU A 66 -5.77 5.68 -5.88
CA LEU A 66 -4.64 6.50 -5.44
C LEU A 66 -3.92 7.12 -6.64
N LEU A 67 -3.66 6.33 -7.69
CA LEU A 67 -3.06 6.81 -8.94
C LEU A 67 -3.91 7.85 -9.68
N GLU A 68 -5.24 7.82 -9.51
CA GLU A 68 -6.15 8.84 -10.05
C GLU A 68 -6.03 10.21 -9.34
N LYS A 69 -5.45 10.27 -8.13
CA LYS A 69 -5.27 11.50 -7.34
C LYS A 69 -3.89 12.09 -7.56
N LYS A 70 -3.75 12.95 -8.57
CA LYS A 70 -2.45 13.53 -8.96
C LYS A 70 -1.80 14.45 -7.91
N ASP A 71 -2.59 14.95 -6.96
CA ASP A 71 -2.18 15.85 -5.89
C ASP A 71 -2.00 15.13 -4.55
N LYS A 72 -2.02 13.78 -4.53
CA LYS A 72 -1.88 12.98 -3.31
C LYS A 72 -1.02 11.77 -3.60
N HIS A 73 0.07 11.65 -2.86
CA HIS A 73 1.04 10.59 -3.06
C HIS A 73 0.83 9.45 -2.08
N PHE A 74 1.44 8.30 -2.35
CA PHE A 74 1.32 7.15 -1.47
C PHE A 74 2.56 6.25 -1.42
N VAL A 75 2.71 5.60 -0.28
CA VAL A 75 3.62 4.49 -0.03
C VAL A 75 2.78 3.37 0.58
N LEU A 76 2.52 2.32 -0.20
CA LEU A 76 1.64 1.23 0.20
C LEU A 76 2.40 -0.08 0.16
N ARG A 77 2.58 -0.73 1.32
CA ARG A 77 3.07 -2.10 1.34
C ARG A 77 2.05 -3.02 0.66
N VAL A 78 2.51 -3.84 -0.28
CA VAL A 78 1.67 -4.84 -0.95
C VAL A 78 2.01 -6.24 -0.46
N LYS A 79 1.08 -7.19 -0.64
CA LYS A 79 1.33 -8.57 -0.23
C LYS A 79 2.29 -9.26 -1.20
N ASN A 80 3.18 -10.10 -0.68
CA ASN A 80 4.19 -10.81 -1.47
C ASN A 80 3.58 -11.91 -2.38
N ASP A 81 2.36 -12.34 -2.10
CA ASP A 81 1.61 -13.32 -2.91
C ASP A 81 0.85 -12.68 -4.09
N MET A 82 0.83 -11.35 -4.20
CA MET A 82 0.26 -10.68 -5.35
C MET A 82 1.11 -10.94 -6.60
N LYS A 83 0.44 -11.34 -7.69
CA LYS A 83 1.08 -11.51 -9.00
C LYS A 83 1.69 -10.17 -9.43
N LEU A 84 2.93 -10.23 -9.91
CA LEU A 84 3.73 -9.08 -10.30
C LEU A 84 4.44 -9.38 -11.61
N GLU A 85 4.33 -8.47 -12.57
CA GLU A 85 5.07 -8.51 -13.84
C GLU A 85 5.76 -7.17 -14.04
N MET A 86 7.09 -7.18 -14.12
CA MET A 86 7.89 -5.97 -14.37
C MET A 86 7.77 -5.56 -15.84
N LEU A 87 7.58 -4.27 -16.08
CA LEU A 87 7.51 -3.68 -17.42
C LEU A 87 8.82 -2.96 -17.75
N GLU A 88 9.10 -2.79 -19.05
CA GLU A 88 10.31 -2.13 -19.55
C GLU A 88 10.39 -0.64 -19.15
N ASN A 89 9.25 -0.02 -18.87
CA ASN A 89 9.15 1.39 -18.47
C ASN A 89 9.48 1.64 -16.98
N GLY A 90 9.92 0.63 -16.24
CA GLY A 90 10.24 0.72 -14.81
C GLY A 90 9.01 0.68 -13.89
N GLN A 91 7.80 0.50 -14.44
CA GLN A 91 6.60 0.16 -13.67
C GLN A 91 6.40 -1.36 -13.61
N SER A 92 5.35 -1.78 -12.92
CA SER A 92 4.96 -3.17 -12.82
C SER A 92 3.46 -3.31 -12.95
N LYS A 93 3.00 -4.37 -13.62
CA LYS A 93 1.61 -4.83 -13.52
C LYS A 93 1.46 -5.63 -12.24
N LEU A 94 0.66 -5.09 -11.32
CA LEU A 94 0.33 -5.73 -10.05
C LEU A 94 -1.08 -6.32 -10.11
N GLY A 95 -1.23 -7.57 -9.70
CA GLY A 95 -2.48 -8.34 -9.65
C GLY A 95 -2.67 -9.27 -10.84
N ALA A 96 -3.90 -9.74 -11.00
CA ALA A 96 -4.24 -10.73 -12.03
C ALA A 96 -5.50 -10.33 -12.80
N GLU A 97 -5.48 -10.65 -14.10
CA GLU A 97 -6.62 -10.54 -15.01
C GLU A 97 -7.17 -9.10 -15.10
N LYS A 98 -8.50 -8.95 -15.12
CA LYS A 98 -9.20 -7.66 -15.27
C LYS A 98 -8.98 -6.67 -14.13
N ARG A 99 -8.24 -7.05 -13.09
CA ARG A 99 -7.97 -6.20 -11.92
C ARG A 99 -6.55 -5.65 -11.91
N GLU A 100 -5.72 -5.97 -12.88
CA GLU A 100 -4.34 -5.47 -12.98
C GLU A 100 -4.26 -3.93 -12.92
N VAL A 101 -3.23 -3.45 -12.23
CA VAL A 101 -2.91 -2.02 -12.13
C VAL A 101 -1.44 -1.84 -12.44
N GLU A 102 -1.12 -0.85 -13.28
CA GLU A 102 0.25 -0.46 -13.53
C GLU A 102 0.68 0.51 -12.43
N VAL A 103 1.71 0.13 -11.69
CA VAL A 103 2.22 0.92 -10.57
C VAL A 103 3.69 0.61 -10.41
N ARG A 104 4.46 1.60 -9.95
CA ARG A 104 5.85 1.36 -9.60
C ARG A 104 5.93 0.52 -8.33
N ILE A 105 6.71 -0.56 -8.37
CA ILE A 105 7.04 -1.38 -7.22
C ILE A 105 8.49 -1.18 -6.80
N VAL A 106 8.69 -0.89 -5.52
CA VAL A 106 9.98 -0.90 -4.83
C VAL A 106 10.06 -2.17 -4.00
N GLU A 107 11.02 -3.03 -4.29
CA GLU A 107 11.28 -4.24 -3.51
C GLU A 107 12.50 -4.00 -2.62
N PHE A 108 12.42 -4.39 -1.36
CA PHE A 108 13.59 -4.48 -0.48
C PHE A 108 13.50 -5.74 0.40
N CYS A 109 14.63 -6.18 0.92
CA CYS A 109 14.73 -7.37 1.75
C CYS A 109 15.46 -7.02 3.03
N ASP A 110 14.87 -7.41 4.16
CA ASP A 110 15.57 -7.42 5.42
C ASP A 110 16.43 -8.68 5.51
N LEU A 111 17.75 -8.50 5.49
CA LEU A 111 18.73 -9.59 5.52
C LEU A 111 18.74 -10.34 6.86
N GLU A 112 18.39 -9.66 7.95
CA GLU A 112 18.37 -10.28 9.28
C GLU A 112 17.19 -11.24 9.42
N SER A 113 15.97 -10.75 9.14
CA SER A 113 14.77 -11.59 9.20
C SER A 113 14.54 -12.44 7.95
N LYS A 114 15.34 -12.23 6.89
CA LYS A 114 15.15 -12.81 5.55
C LYS A 114 13.75 -12.55 4.99
N SER A 115 13.19 -11.38 5.30
CA SER A 115 11.84 -10.99 4.89
C SER A 115 11.87 -10.07 3.69
N GLU A 116 11.15 -10.44 2.65
CA GLU A 116 10.94 -9.60 1.47
C GLU A 116 9.76 -8.64 1.70
N PHE A 117 9.92 -7.40 1.26
CA PHE A 117 8.91 -6.37 1.29
C PHE A 117 8.74 -5.76 -0.08
N ARG A 118 7.48 -5.56 -0.47
CA ARG A 118 7.11 -4.87 -1.71
C ARG A 118 6.29 -3.64 -1.39
N ILE A 119 6.67 -2.51 -1.98
CA ILE A 119 5.99 -1.23 -1.83
C ILE A 119 5.48 -0.77 -3.20
N ALA A 120 4.18 -0.50 -3.30
CA ALA A 120 3.60 0.26 -4.40
C ALA A 120 3.63 1.76 -4.07
N THR A 121 4.07 2.58 -5.03
CA THR A 121 4.18 4.03 -4.85
C THR A 121 4.06 4.78 -6.17
N ASP A 122 3.57 6.02 -6.14
CA ASP A 122 3.63 6.98 -7.24
C ASP A 122 4.76 8.01 -7.08
N LEU A 123 5.57 7.89 -6.02
CA LEU A 123 6.69 8.78 -5.78
C LEU A 123 7.75 8.64 -6.88
N PRO A 124 8.37 9.77 -7.29
CA PRO A 124 9.33 9.77 -8.38
C PRO A 124 10.56 8.91 -8.04
N LEU A 125 11.28 8.50 -9.08
CA LEU A 125 12.53 7.75 -8.90
C LEU A 125 13.69 8.67 -8.49
N GLU A 126 13.67 9.91 -8.97
CA GLU A 126 14.73 10.91 -8.82
C GLU A 126 14.13 12.30 -8.57
N GLY A 127 14.93 13.21 -8.00
CA GLY A 127 14.49 14.56 -7.61
C GLY A 127 14.05 14.66 -6.15
N GLU A 128 13.48 15.82 -5.76
CA GLU A 128 12.90 16.00 -4.41
C GLU A 128 11.75 15.00 -4.19
N GLY A 129 11.82 14.21 -3.11
CA GLY A 129 10.87 13.13 -2.83
C GLY A 129 11.12 11.81 -3.59
N GLY A 130 12.25 11.69 -4.29
CA GLY A 130 12.63 10.48 -5.01
C GLY A 130 12.91 9.28 -4.10
N VAL A 131 12.24 8.14 -4.34
CA VAL A 131 12.45 6.90 -3.58
C VAL A 131 13.12 5.87 -4.48
N ARG A 132 14.35 5.44 -4.20
CA ARG A 132 15.03 4.36 -4.96
C ARG A 132 14.88 3.01 -4.27
N GLY A 133 14.67 1.96 -5.05
CA GLY A 133 14.87 0.58 -4.60
C GLY A 133 16.26 0.12 -5.03
N GLU A 134 16.94 -0.66 -4.20
CA GLU A 134 18.13 -1.38 -4.62
C GLU A 134 17.69 -2.65 -5.39
N LYS A 135 18.42 -3.01 -6.45
CA LYS A 135 18.26 -4.33 -7.07
C LYS A 135 18.66 -5.37 -6.03
N LEU A 136 17.68 -6.03 -5.42
CA LEU A 136 17.95 -7.05 -4.44
C LEU A 136 18.54 -8.30 -5.11
N PRO A 137 19.58 -8.93 -4.54
CA PRO A 137 19.77 -10.35 -4.73
C PRO A 137 18.51 -11.08 -4.22
N LYS A 138 18.03 -12.12 -4.92
CA LYS A 138 16.89 -12.92 -4.46
C LYS A 138 17.18 -13.41 -3.04
N CYS A 139 16.40 -12.99 -2.07
CA CYS A 139 16.61 -13.38 -0.67
C CYS A 139 16.13 -14.79 -0.39
N ILE A 140 15.26 -15.33 -1.25
CA ILE A 140 14.75 -16.68 -1.16
C ILE A 140 14.82 -17.31 -2.55
N ASP A 141 15.80 -18.20 -2.75
CA ASP A 141 15.68 -19.23 -3.76
C ASP A 141 14.44 -20.06 -3.40
N LYS A 142 13.39 -19.97 -4.22
CA LYS A 142 12.21 -20.84 -4.09
C LYS A 142 12.52 -22.31 -4.39
N ASP A 143 13.77 -22.61 -4.73
CA ASP A 143 14.31 -23.94 -4.92
C ASP A 143 15.38 -24.15 -3.86
N GLY A 144 15.00 -24.77 -2.74
CA GLY A 144 15.96 -25.29 -1.79
C GLY A 144 16.88 -26.30 -2.48
N LYS A 145 18.09 -25.86 -2.82
CA LYS A 145 19.28 -26.67 -3.02
C LYS A 145 20.47 -25.98 -2.40
#